data_AF-A0A2N2DMT7-F1
#
_entry.id   AF-A0A2N2DMT7-F1
#
_cell.length_a   1.000
_cell.length_b   1.000
_cell.length_c   1.000
_cell.angle_alpha   90.00
_cell.angle_beta   90.00
_cell.angle_gamma   90.00
#
_symmetry.space_group_name_H-M   'P 1'
#
loop_
_entity.id
_entity.type
_entity.pdbx_description
1 polymer ?
#
loop_
_entity_poly.entity_id
_entity_poly.type
_entity_poly.pdbx_seq_one_letter_code
_entity_poly.pdbx_strand_id
1 'polypeptide(L)'
;MRDTNYGLKIGKAFKAIITMHQDVRKLLLDCDSLFSHGESIFDNTVTSDLSYSINASWWLAEGVFRYWNIQENYIVGTAVLFFSEDDSFEQPLFIAGRLKYSTSDSGEPLKNICDRWDLWYAVEANEIKFNIQTHLDYPDEEGRIEWLDYIIIPLFNIESFEDVREQFKELGIQV
;
A
#
# COMPACT_ATOMS: atom_id res chain seq x y z
N MET A 1 40.35 16.14 -7.75
CA MET A 1 40.40 14.68 -8.04
C MET A 1 38.97 14.18 -7.92
N ARG A 2 38.36 13.61 -8.98
CA ARG A 2 36.98 13.09 -8.89
C ARG A 2 36.99 11.88 -7.95
N ASP A 3 36.12 11.87 -6.95
CA ASP A 3 35.95 10.75 -6.03
C ASP A 3 35.19 9.61 -6.74
N THR A 4 35.94 8.78 -7.48
CA THR A 4 35.45 7.73 -8.39
C THR A 4 35.21 6.38 -7.69
N ASN A 5 34.96 6.36 -6.38
CA ASN A 5 34.67 5.16 -5.60
C ASN A 5 33.27 4.57 -5.90
N TYR A 6 32.96 4.34 -7.17
CA TYR A 6 31.63 3.95 -7.64
C TYR A 6 31.15 2.64 -7.00
N GLY A 7 32.01 1.62 -6.92
CA GLY A 7 31.64 0.34 -6.31
C GLY A 7 31.24 0.46 -4.84
N LEU A 8 31.95 1.28 -4.06
CA LEU A 8 31.59 1.55 -2.66
C LEU A 8 30.27 2.33 -2.54
N LYS A 9 30.04 3.30 -3.44
CA LYS A 9 28.79 4.07 -3.48
C LYS A 9 27.60 3.18 -3.82
N ILE A 10 27.74 2.32 -4.83
CA ILE A 10 26.74 1.31 -5.21
C ILE A 10 26.47 0.35 -4.04
N GLY A 11 27.52 -0.17 -3.40
CA GLY A 11 27.37 -1.08 -2.27
C GLY A 11 26.64 -0.46 -1.06
N LYS A 12 26.84 0.84 -0.81
CA LYS A 12 26.08 1.59 0.21
C LYS A 12 24.62 1.75 -0.19
N ALA A 13 24.34 2.13 -1.43
CA ALA A 13 22.96 2.27 -1.93
C ALA A 13 22.20 0.95 -1.86
N PHE A 14 22.83 -0.15 -2.28
CA PHE A 14 22.21 -1.48 -2.24
C PHE A 14 21.85 -1.92 -0.82
N LYS A 15 22.73 -1.66 0.16
CA LYS A 15 22.43 -1.91 1.57
C LYS A 15 21.27 -1.05 2.08
N ALA A 16 21.22 0.23 1.70
CA ALA A 16 20.14 1.12 2.08
C ALA A 16 18.78 0.63 1.54
N ILE A 17 18.73 0.17 0.29
CA ILE A 17 17.52 -0.42 -0.31
C ILE A 17 17.07 -1.66 0.46
N ILE A 18 17.99 -2.57 0.81
CA ILE A 18 17.66 -3.76 1.60
C ILE A 18 17.09 -3.37 2.96
N THR A 19 17.73 -2.42 3.66
CA THR A 19 17.27 -1.94 4.96
C THR A 19 15.88 -1.31 4.84
N MET A 20 15.65 -0.47 3.84
CA MET A 20 14.35 0.13 3.57
C MET A 20 13.25 -0.92 3.40
N HIS A 21 13.46 -1.95 2.57
CA HIS A 21 12.49 -3.04 2.42
C HIS A 21 12.25 -3.83 3.71
N GLN A 22 13.29 -4.05 4.52
CA GLN A 22 13.14 -4.71 5.81
C GLN A 22 12.30 -3.89 6.78
N ASP A 23 12.47 -2.57 6.79
CA ASP A 23 11.73 -1.69 7.70
C ASP A 23 10.29 -1.52 7.25
N VAL A 24 10.01 -1.39 5.96
CA VAL A 24 8.63 -1.43 5.42
C VAL A 24 7.96 -2.77 5.73
N ARG A 25 8.68 -3.89 5.59
CA ARG A 25 8.13 -5.21 5.99
C ARG A 25 7.76 -5.25 7.47
N LYS A 26 8.60 -4.71 8.36
CA LYS A 26 8.28 -4.64 9.80
C LYS A 26 7.05 -3.78 10.04
N LEU A 27 6.95 -2.62 9.40
CA LEU A 27 5.79 -1.74 9.49
C LEU A 27 4.49 -2.46 9.10
N LEU A 28 4.50 -3.21 7.99
CA LEU A 28 3.34 -3.99 7.54
C LEU A 28 3.04 -5.20 8.43
N LEU A 29 4.03 -5.75 9.14
CA LEU A 29 3.82 -6.77 10.15
C LEU A 29 3.26 -6.17 11.45
N ASP A 30 3.71 -4.99 11.84
CA ASP A 30 3.16 -4.28 12.99
C ASP A 30 1.69 -3.94 12.75
N CYS A 31 1.30 -3.60 11.51
CA CYS A 31 -0.11 -3.43 11.13
C CYS A 31 -0.98 -4.68 11.39
N ASP A 32 -0.44 -5.90 11.31
CA ASP A 32 -1.20 -7.11 11.68
C ASP A 32 -1.65 -7.09 13.14
N SER A 33 -0.86 -6.47 14.01
CA SER A 33 -1.19 -6.40 15.43
C SER A 33 -2.43 -5.54 15.70
N LEU A 34 -2.72 -4.55 14.83
CA LEU A 34 -3.92 -3.72 14.92
C LEU A 34 -5.18 -4.50 14.51
N PHE A 35 -5.01 -5.52 13.67
CA PHE A 35 -6.10 -6.27 13.06
C PHE A 35 -6.02 -7.75 13.42
N SER A 36 -5.65 -8.05 14.66
CA SER A 36 -5.46 -9.42 15.16
C SER A 36 -6.70 -10.32 15.06
N HIS A 37 -7.88 -9.74 14.84
CA HIS A 37 -9.15 -10.45 14.61
C HIS A 37 -9.52 -10.57 13.12
N GLY A 38 -8.81 -9.88 12.23
CA GLY A 38 -9.07 -9.90 10.80
C GLY A 38 -8.31 -11.01 10.08
N GLU A 39 -8.93 -11.57 9.05
CA GLU A 39 -8.27 -12.55 8.18
C GLU A 39 -7.53 -11.84 7.03
N SER A 40 -6.28 -12.23 6.76
CA SER A 40 -5.54 -11.71 5.62
C SER A 40 -6.22 -12.12 4.31
N ILE A 41 -6.57 -11.15 3.45
CA ILE A 41 -7.26 -11.41 2.17
C ILE A 41 -6.34 -12.11 1.18
N PHE A 42 -5.12 -11.60 1.07
CA PHE A 42 -4.04 -12.22 0.33
C PHE A 42 -3.18 -12.97 1.36
N ASP A 43 -2.57 -14.09 0.99
CA ASP A 43 -1.65 -14.84 1.87
C ASP A 43 -0.46 -13.95 2.31
N ASN A 44 0.68 -14.52 2.72
CA ASN A 44 1.91 -13.75 3.01
C ASN A 44 2.53 -13.07 1.76
N THR A 45 1.75 -12.87 0.69
CA THR A 45 2.15 -12.17 -0.52
C THR A 45 2.02 -10.67 -0.30
N VAL A 46 3.16 -10.03 -0.03
CA VAL A 46 3.27 -8.60 0.23
C VAL A 46 3.62 -7.81 -1.05
N THR A 47 4.00 -8.51 -2.14
CA THR A 47 4.33 -7.92 -3.45
C THR A 47 3.63 -8.67 -4.60
N SER A 48 3.22 -7.96 -5.65
CA SER A 48 2.94 -8.52 -6.98
C SER A 48 3.95 -7.97 -7.99
N ASP A 49 4.17 -8.74 -9.07
CA ASP A 49 4.88 -8.31 -10.29
C ASP A 49 6.40 -8.04 -10.24
N LEU A 50 7.19 -9.04 -9.82
CA LEU A 50 8.58 -9.18 -10.33
C LEU A 50 8.55 -9.99 -11.64
N SER A 51 8.00 -9.41 -12.71
CA SER A 51 7.98 -10.08 -14.01
C SER A 51 9.42 -10.27 -14.55
N TYR A 52 9.72 -11.48 -15.03
CA TYR A 52 10.98 -11.85 -15.68
C TYR A 52 11.27 -11.04 -16.96
N SER A 53 10.28 -10.31 -17.51
CA SER A 53 10.43 -9.44 -18.67
C SER A 53 10.68 -7.96 -18.34
N ILE A 54 10.81 -7.61 -17.05
CA ILE A 54 11.08 -6.24 -16.62
C ILE A 54 12.53 -5.89 -16.95
N ASN A 55 12.66 -4.84 -17.74
CA ASN A 55 13.92 -4.18 -18.06
C ASN A 55 14.67 -3.88 -16.75
N ALA A 56 16.00 -4.04 -16.71
CA ALA A 56 16.83 -3.88 -15.51
C ALA A 56 16.84 -2.46 -14.90
N SER A 57 15.91 -1.59 -15.30
CA SER A 57 15.61 -0.28 -14.73
C SER A 57 14.98 -0.37 -13.35
N TRP A 58 14.37 -1.49 -12.95
CA TRP A 58 13.66 -1.61 -11.67
C TRP A 58 14.37 -2.63 -10.76
N TRP A 59 15.09 -2.12 -9.75
CA TRP A 59 15.70 -2.92 -8.67
C TRP A 59 14.86 -2.89 -7.38
N LEU A 60 13.66 -2.33 -7.48
CA LEU A 60 12.74 -2.05 -6.39
C LEU A 60 11.36 -2.53 -6.79
N ALA A 61 10.59 -3.05 -5.84
CA ALA A 61 9.17 -3.27 -6.07
C ALA A 61 8.47 -1.93 -6.34
N GLU A 62 7.48 -1.93 -7.23
CA GLU A 62 6.56 -0.81 -7.45
C GLU A 62 5.85 -0.42 -6.16
N GLY A 63 5.27 -1.42 -5.49
CA GLY A 63 4.66 -1.25 -4.19
C GLY A 63 4.61 -2.55 -3.41
N VAL A 64 4.24 -2.41 -2.14
CA VAL A 64 3.89 -3.51 -1.25
C VAL A 64 2.54 -3.25 -0.64
N PHE A 65 1.77 -4.28 -0.35
CA PHE A 65 0.41 -4.11 0.15
C PHE A 65 0.04 -5.18 1.16
N ARG A 66 -1.00 -4.87 1.95
CA ARG A 66 -1.60 -5.81 2.89
C ARG A 66 -3.05 -5.47 3.15
N TYR A 67 -3.91 -6.48 3.12
CA TYR A 67 -5.36 -6.32 3.27
C TYR A 67 -5.92 -7.32 4.27
N TRP A 68 -6.82 -6.85 5.12
CA TRP A 68 -7.47 -7.60 6.18
C TRP A 68 -8.99 -7.53 6.02
N ASN A 69 -9.65 -8.67 6.11
CA ASN A 69 -11.09 -8.78 6.29
C ASN A 69 -11.41 -8.67 7.77
N ILE A 70 -11.89 -7.50 8.20
CA ILE A 70 -12.10 -7.22 9.64
C ILE A 70 -13.59 -7.31 10.00
N GLN A 71 -14.48 -7.05 9.05
CA GLN A 71 -15.93 -7.10 9.22
C GLN A 71 -16.60 -7.54 7.91
N GLU A 72 -17.79 -8.13 7.99
CA GLU A 72 -18.53 -8.67 6.82
C GLU A 72 -18.77 -7.67 5.68
N ASN A 73 -18.64 -6.36 5.94
CA ASN A 73 -19.05 -5.32 5.01
C ASN A 73 -17.91 -4.45 4.44
N TYR A 74 -16.66 -4.61 4.89
CA TYR A 74 -15.53 -3.86 4.32
C TYR A 74 -14.18 -4.51 4.62
N ILE A 75 -13.24 -4.29 3.70
CA ILE A 75 -11.84 -4.67 3.81
C ILE A 75 -11.04 -3.45 4.27
N VAL A 76 -10.06 -3.66 5.14
CA VAL A 76 -9.06 -2.65 5.48
C VAL A 76 -7.77 -2.99 4.74
N GLY A 77 -7.13 -1.99 4.14
CA GLY A 77 -5.95 -2.17 3.34
C GLY A 77 -4.85 -1.18 3.69
N THR A 78 -3.61 -1.58 3.44
CA THR A 78 -2.47 -0.68 3.36
C THR A 78 -1.68 -0.94 2.11
N ALA A 79 -1.08 0.11 1.56
CA ALA A 79 -0.10 0.01 0.50
C ALA A 79 1.07 0.96 0.78
N VAL A 80 2.28 0.54 0.42
CA VAL A 80 3.43 1.43 0.29
C VAL A 80 3.82 1.46 -1.17
N LEU A 81 3.77 2.64 -1.77
CA LEU A 81 4.18 2.87 -3.16
C LEU A 81 5.57 3.47 -3.14
N PHE A 82 6.53 2.85 -3.84
CA PHE A 82 7.92 3.31 -3.79
C PHE A 82 8.27 4.30 -4.88
N PHE A 83 7.60 4.25 -6.03
CA PHE A 83 7.79 5.18 -7.13
C PHE A 83 6.52 5.27 -7.99
N SER A 84 6.40 6.36 -8.74
CA SER A 84 5.41 6.51 -9.81
C SER A 84 6.10 6.50 -11.16
N GLU A 85 5.49 5.91 -12.19
CA GLU A 85 6.07 5.94 -13.54
C GLU A 85 6.10 7.35 -14.16
N ASP A 86 5.17 8.22 -13.74
CA ASP A 86 5.00 9.59 -14.22
C ASP A 86 5.64 10.65 -13.31
N ASP A 87 6.44 10.21 -12.31
CA ASP A 87 7.03 11.07 -11.28
C ASP A 87 5.99 11.90 -10.49
N SER A 88 4.74 11.44 -10.36
CA SER A 88 3.67 12.14 -9.62
C SER A 88 3.97 12.38 -8.13
N PHE A 89 4.93 11.65 -7.55
CA PHE A 89 5.41 11.86 -6.19
C PHE A 89 6.92 11.66 -6.07
N GLU A 90 7.54 12.50 -5.23
CA GLU A 90 9.01 12.53 -5.05
C GLU A 90 9.52 11.58 -3.96
N GLN A 91 8.62 10.98 -3.17
CA GLN A 91 8.97 10.13 -2.03
C GLN A 91 7.98 8.98 -1.86
N PRO A 92 8.39 7.83 -1.31
CA PRO A 92 7.49 6.72 -1.10
C PRO A 92 6.26 7.13 -0.28
N LEU A 93 5.12 6.59 -0.66
CA LEU A 93 3.84 6.88 -0.04
C LEU A 93 3.41 5.70 0.82
N PHE A 94 2.83 5.97 1.98
CA PHE A 94 2.03 5.00 2.71
C PHE A 94 0.55 5.39 2.55
N ILE A 95 -0.27 4.40 2.24
CA ILE A 95 -1.69 4.55 2.02
C ILE A 95 -2.38 3.63 3.04
N ALA A 96 -3.25 4.20 3.87
CA ALA A 96 -4.22 3.45 4.64
C ALA A 96 -5.57 3.57 3.95
N GLY A 97 -6.35 2.49 3.89
CA GLY A 97 -7.66 2.54 3.27
C GLY A 97 -8.66 1.55 3.83
N ARG A 98 -9.92 1.86 3.55
CA ARG A 98 -11.09 1.03 3.84
C ARG A 98 -11.91 0.94 2.56
N LEU A 99 -12.20 -0.28 2.13
CA LEU A 99 -12.83 -0.56 0.85
C LEU A 99 -14.08 -1.39 1.09
N LYS A 100 -15.19 -1.03 0.43
CA LYS A 100 -16.36 -1.90 0.34
C LYS A 100 -16.50 -2.40 -1.07
N TYR A 101 -16.52 -3.72 -1.22
CA TYR A 101 -16.74 -4.37 -2.49
C TYR A 101 -18.21 -4.65 -2.70
N SER A 102 -18.64 -4.54 -3.96
CA SER A 102 -19.92 -5.02 -4.45
C SER A 102 -19.90 -6.54 -4.37
N THR A 103 -20.36 -7.12 -3.26
CA THR A 103 -20.64 -8.55 -3.24
C THR A 103 -21.89 -8.76 -4.09
N SER A 104 -21.72 -9.23 -5.32
CA SER A 104 -22.88 -9.69 -6.10
C SER A 104 -23.64 -10.74 -5.27
N ASP A 105 -24.95 -10.88 -5.48
CA ASP A 105 -25.84 -11.87 -4.82
C ASP A 105 -25.38 -13.35 -4.96
N SER A 106 -24.21 -13.59 -5.57
CA SER A 106 -23.59 -14.88 -5.86
C SER A 106 -22.81 -15.49 -4.68
N GLY A 107 -22.53 -14.73 -3.61
CA GLY A 107 -21.77 -15.21 -2.45
C GLY A 107 -20.30 -15.52 -2.75
N GLU A 108 -19.74 -14.90 -3.78
CA GLU A 108 -18.33 -15.08 -4.14
C GLU A 108 -17.39 -14.58 -3.01
N PRO A 109 -16.33 -15.35 -2.65
CA PRO A 109 -15.39 -14.92 -1.63
C PRO A 109 -14.70 -13.60 -1.98
N LEU A 110 -14.63 -12.66 -1.02
CA LEU A 110 -14.01 -11.34 -1.20
C LEU A 110 -12.60 -11.39 -1.81
N LYS A 111 -11.81 -12.42 -1.52
CA LYS A 111 -10.46 -12.60 -2.09
C LYS A 111 -10.41 -12.73 -3.62
N ASN A 112 -11.51 -13.14 -4.25
CA ASN A 112 -11.61 -13.24 -5.71
C ASN A 112 -11.99 -11.89 -6.34
N ILE A 113 -12.60 -11.01 -5.53
CA ILE A 113 -13.10 -9.71 -5.94
C ILE A 113 -12.06 -8.63 -5.60
N CYS A 114 -11.34 -8.74 -4.49
CA CYS A 114 -10.33 -7.77 -4.07
C CYS A 114 -9.12 -7.81 -5.01
N ASP A 115 -8.67 -6.65 -5.47
CA ASP A 115 -7.39 -6.50 -6.16
C ASP A 115 -6.35 -5.93 -5.17
N ARG A 116 -5.12 -6.37 -5.33
CA ARG A 116 -3.97 -5.91 -4.54
C ARG A 116 -3.64 -4.46 -4.84
N TRP A 117 -3.91 -4.03 -6.08
CA TRP A 117 -3.60 -2.71 -6.59
C TRP A 117 -4.75 -1.70 -6.45
N ASP A 118 -5.89 -2.05 -5.83
CA ASP A 118 -7.04 -1.14 -5.72
C ASP A 118 -6.69 0.20 -5.03
N LEU A 119 -5.88 0.18 -3.97
CA LEU A 119 -5.38 1.41 -3.34
C LEU A 119 -4.40 2.20 -4.23
N TRP A 120 -3.61 1.52 -5.07
CA TRP A 120 -2.75 2.20 -6.03
C TRP A 120 -3.58 2.91 -7.08
N TYR A 121 -4.49 2.20 -7.73
CA TYR A 121 -5.31 2.76 -8.81
C TYR A 121 -6.14 3.94 -8.33
N ALA A 122 -6.64 3.89 -7.09
CA ALA A 122 -7.31 5.03 -6.46
C ALA A 122 -6.39 6.26 -6.34
N VAL A 123 -5.12 6.08 -5.99
CA VAL A 123 -4.15 7.19 -5.91
C VAL A 123 -3.74 7.69 -7.29
N GLU A 124 -3.46 6.80 -8.24
CA GLU A 124 -3.04 7.17 -9.60
C GLU A 124 -4.12 7.93 -10.37
N ALA A 125 -5.39 7.55 -10.20
CA ALA A 125 -6.51 8.19 -10.88
C ALA A 125 -6.89 9.57 -10.29
N ASN A 126 -6.31 9.98 -9.16
CA ASN A 126 -6.74 11.16 -8.40
C ASN A 126 -5.58 12.08 -8.01
N GLU A 127 -5.91 13.33 -7.71
CA GLU A 127 -4.92 14.28 -7.17
C GLU A 127 -4.45 13.82 -5.77
N ILE A 128 -3.14 13.71 -5.57
CA ILE A 128 -2.54 13.33 -4.29
C ILE A 128 -2.77 14.44 -3.26
N LYS A 129 -3.51 14.11 -2.20
CA LYS A 129 -3.78 15.00 -1.04
C LYS A 129 -3.31 14.32 0.24
N PHE A 130 -2.23 14.84 0.83
CA PHE A 130 -1.63 14.25 2.02
C PHE A 130 -2.42 14.54 3.29
N ASN A 131 -2.51 13.55 4.19
CA ASN A 131 -3.17 13.63 5.50
C ASN A 131 -4.63 14.11 5.43
N ILE A 132 -5.31 13.77 4.34
CA ILE A 132 -6.72 14.09 4.12
C ILE A 132 -7.42 12.80 3.75
N GLN A 133 -8.48 12.45 4.48
CA GLN A 133 -9.37 11.36 4.08
C GLN A 133 -10.04 11.73 2.76
N THR A 134 -9.81 10.88 1.76
CA THR A 134 -10.47 10.96 0.46
C THR A 134 -11.49 9.84 0.37
N HIS A 135 -12.70 10.19 -0.05
CA HIS A 135 -13.82 9.28 -0.27
C HIS A 135 -14.14 9.22 -1.76
N LEU A 136 -14.23 8.00 -2.30
CA LEU A 136 -14.60 7.75 -3.68
C LEU A 136 -15.79 6.79 -3.74
N ASP A 137 -16.85 7.19 -4.45
CA ASP A 137 -17.96 6.32 -4.81
C ASP A 137 -17.65 5.63 -6.15
N TYR A 138 -17.79 4.30 -6.20
CA TYR A 138 -17.55 3.48 -7.39
C TYR A 138 -16.22 3.81 -8.11
N PRO A 139 -15.08 3.67 -7.42
CA PRO A 139 -13.78 4.12 -7.94
C PRO A 139 -13.26 3.29 -9.11
N ASP A 140 -13.79 2.09 -9.35
CA ASP A 140 -13.39 1.22 -10.44
C ASP A 140 -14.45 1.16 -11.54
N GLU A 141 -14.00 1.12 -12.80
CA GLU A 141 -14.91 1.08 -13.96
C GLU A 141 -15.73 -0.22 -14.03
N GLU A 142 -15.29 -1.28 -13.35
CA GLU A 142 -15.94 -2.59 -13.32
C GLU A 142 -17.10 -2.65 -12.30
N GLY A 143 -17.24 -1.63 -11.43
CA GLY A 143 -18.26 -1.56 -10.39
C GLY A 143 -18.06 -2.57 -9.25
N ARG A 144 -16.84 -3.07 -9.11
CA ARG A 144 -16.39 -4.06 -8.13
C ARG A 144 -16.31 -3.46 -6.73
N ILE A 145 -16.00 -2.18 -6.63
CA ILE A 145 -15.89 -1.41 -5.40
C ILE A 145 -17.10 -0.49 -5.30
N GLU A 146 -17.89 -0.60 -4.24
CA GLU A 146 -19.00 0.32 -3.97
C GLU A 146 -18.47 1.67 -3.52
N TRP A 147 -17.53 1.67 -2.58
CA TRP A 147 -16.85 2.87 -2.11
C TRP A 147 -15.46 2.55 -1.56
N LEU A 148 -14.61 3.58 -1.54
CA LEU A 148 -13.25 3.52 -1.03
C LEU A 148 -12.93 4.80 -0.25
N ASP A 149 -12.54 4.63 1.01
CA ASP A 149 -11.99 5.68 1.86
C ASP A 149 -10.47 5.45 1.99
N TYR A 150 -9.65 6.48 1.81
CA TYR A 150 -8.21 6.34 2.01
C TYR A 150 -7.54 7.62 2.47
N ILE A 151 -6.38 7.46 3.11
CA ILE A 151 -5.48 8.56 3.49
C ILE A 151 -4.09 8.22 2.96
N ILE A 152 -3.45 9.21 2.32
CA ILE A 152 -2.07 9.14 1.88
C ILE A 152 -1.21 9.93 2.87
N ILE A 153 -0.10 9.32 3.31
CA ILE A 153 0.96 10.02 4.03
C ILE A 153 2.30 9.73 3.36
N PRO A 154 3.21 10.72 3.30
CA PRO A 154 4.60 10.44 2.99
C PRO A 154 5.17 9.40 3.94
N LEU A 155 5.81 8.35 3.42
CA LEU A 155 6.42 7.32 4.25
C LEU A 155 7.48 7.90 5.21
N PHE A 156 8.17 8.97 4.78
CA PHE A 156 9.16 9.66 5.60
C PHE A 156 8.58 10.42 6.79
N ASN A 157 7.27 10.68 6.79
CA ASN A 157 6.59 11.35 7.90
C ASN A 157 6.11 10.37 8.98
N ILE A 158 6.28 9.06 8.78
CA ILE A 158 5.99 8.05 9.80
C ILE A 158 7.21 7.96 10.72
N GLU A 159 7.12 8.61 11.87
CA GLU A 159 8.14 8.59 12.92
C GLU A 159 7.88 7.47 13.93
N SER A 160 6.62 7.05 14.07
CA SER A 160 6.19 6.03 15.02
C SER A 160 5.07 5.16 14.46
N PHE A 161 4.87 3.98 15.06
CA PHE A 161 3.73 3.13 14.72
C PHE A 161 2.38 3.73 15.14
N GLU A 162 2.37 4.69 16.08
CA GLU A 162 1.14 5.38 16.47
C GLU A 162 0.64 6.28 15.33
N ASP A 163 1.53 6.87 14.53
CA ASP A 163 1.16 7.72 13.39
C ASP A 163 0.31 6.94 12.37
N VAL A 164 0.64 5.66 12.18
CA VAL A 164 -0.14 4.73 11.34
C VAL A 164 -1.47 4.37 12.00
N ARG A 165 -1.47 4.11 13.31
CA ARG A 165 -2.70 3.83 14.06
C ARG A 165 -3.68 5.00 13.96
N GLU A 166 -3.19 6.24 14.02
CA GLU A 166 -4.00 7.44 13.87
C GLU A 166 -4.69 7.51 12.50
N GLN A 167 -4.01 7.14 11.40
CA GLN A 167 -4.63 7.11 10.07
C GLN A 167 -5.83 6.15 10.03
N PHE A 168 -5.70 4.97 10.62
CA PHE A 168 -6.82 4.02 10.67
C PHE A 168 -7.98 4.51 11.55
N LYS A 169 -7.69 5.20 12.66
CA LYS A 169 -8.72 5.84 13.50
C LYS A 169 -9.45 6.94 12.73
N GLU A 170 -8.75 7.75 11.93
CA GLU A 170 -9.36 8.77 11.08
C GLU A 170 -10.30 8.17 10.03
N LEU A 171 -9.95 7.01 9.46
CA LEU A 171 -10.82 6.21 8.59
C LEU A 171 -12.01 5.54 9.33
N GLY A 172 -12.17 5.81 10.63
CA GLY A 172 -13.24 5.24 11.46
C GLY A 172 -13.06 3.75 11.76
N ILE A 173 -11.83 3.22 11.66
CA ILE A 173 -11.51 1.82 11.94
C ILE A 173 -11.12 1.69 13.42
N GLN A 174 -11.65 0.67 14.09
CA GLN A 174 -11.29 0.37 15.48
C GLN A 174 -9.98 -0.42 15.52
N VAL A 175 -8.93 0.17 16.14
CA VAL A 175 -7.53 -0.31 16.22
C VAL A 175 -6.89 -0.05 17.57
#